data_AF-A0A941TM57-F1
#
_entry.id   AF-A0A941TM57-F1
#
_cell.length_a   1.000
_cell.length_b   1.000
_cell.length_c   1.000
_cell.angle_alpha   90.00
_cell.angle_beta   90.00
_cell.angle_gamma   90.00
#
_symmetry.space_group_name_H-M   'P 1'
#
loop_
_entity.id
_entity.type
_entity.pdbx_description
1 polymer ?
#
loop_
_entity_poly.entity_id
_entity_poly.type
_entity_poly.pdbx_seq_one_letter_code
_entity_poly.pdbx_strand_id
1 'polypeptide(L)' 'MKRGLIAPLSPNEQTALRRVAHGISMPMHLRSTSVARLKRLALVEESEGRIRLTALGQQRCHADAPADRAMKRGA' A
#
# COMPACT_ATOMS: atom_id res chain seq x y z
N MET A 1 -9.14 -2.91 14.89
CA MET A 1 -9.88 -3.49 13.75
C MET A 1 -8.88 -4.03 12.71
N LYS A 2 -8.90 -5.34 12.38
CA LYS A 2 -7.87 -6.03 11.54
C LYS A 2 -8.29 -6.30 10.07
N ARG A 3 -9.41 -5.73 9.59
CA ARG A 3 -10.01 -6.12 8.29
C ARG A 3 -9.08 -5.91 7.08
N GLY A 4 -8.22 -4.89 7.08
CA GLY A 4 -7.29 -4.63 5.98
C GLY A 4 -6.16 -5.66 5.83
N LEU A 5 -5.80 -6.36 6.91
CA LEU A 5 -4.71 -7.36 6.90
C LEU A 5 -5.15 -8.71 6.33
N ILE A 6 -6.44 -9.03 6.42
CA ILE A 6 -7.00 -10.35 6.08
C ILE A 6 -7.81 -10.27 4.77
N ALA A 7 -8.09 -9.06 4.27
CA ALA A 7 -8.85 -8.88 3.05
C ALA A 7 -8.07 -9.42 1.82
N PRO A 8 -8.74 -10.17 0.92
CA PRO A 8 -8.15 -10.57 -0.34
C PRO A 8 -7.92 -9.33 -1.20
N LEU A 9 -6.65 -9.06 -1.49
CA LEU A 9 -6.22 -8.00 -2.40
C LEU A 9 -6.05 -8.57 -3.79
N SER A 10 -6.64 -7.92 -4.77
CA SER A 10 -6.44 -8.23 -6.19
C SER A 10 -4.99 -7.87 -6.61
N PRO A 11 -4.44 -8.49 -7.68
CA PRO A 11 -3.08 -8.18 -8.15
C PRO A 11 -2.84 -6.69 -8.42
N ASN A 12 -3.86 -6.00 -8.93
CA ASN A 12 -3.84 -4.55 -9.17
C ASN A 12 -3.74 -3.73 -7.87
N GLU A 13 -4.40 -4.17 -6.81
CA GLU A 13 -4.40 -3.50 -5.50
C GLU A 13 -3.06 -3.70 -4.80
N GLN A 14 -2.51 -4.90 -4.84
CA GLN A 14 -1.15 -5.15 -4.34
C GLN A 14 -0.11 -4.33 -5.11
N THR A 15 -0.25 -4.22 -6.43
CA THR A 15 0.63 -3.40 -7.26
C THR A 15 0.51 -1.92 -6.89
N ALA A 16 -0.70 -1.41 -6.69
CA ALA A 16 -0.91 -0.04 -6.22
C ALA A 16 -0.30 0.19 -4.83
N LEU A 17 -0.50 -0.73 -3.89
CA LEU A 17 0.08 -0.68 -2.54
C LEU A 17 1.62 -0.64 -2.59
N ARG A 18 2.24 -1.52 -3.39
CA ARG A 18 3.69 -1.55 -3.62
C ARG A 18 4.20 -0.26 -4.26
N ARG A 19 3.48 0.31 -5.22
CA ARG A 19 3.84 1.59 -5.84
C ARG A 19 3.90 2.71 -4.81
N VAL A 20 2.90 2.79 -3.92
CA VAL A 20 2.90 3.76 -2.81
C VAL A 20 4.06 3.47 -1.85
N ALA A 21 4.37 2.21 -1.56
CA ALA A 21 5.54 1.81 -0.75
C ALA A 21 6.87 2.26 -1.35
N HIS A 22 6.95 2.30 -2.68
CA HIS A 22 8.11 2.80 -3.42
C HIS A 22 8.14 4.33 -3.59
N GLY A 23 7.17 5.06 -3.03
CA GLY A 23 7.11 6.53 -3.08
C GLY A 23 6.20 7.10 -4.18
N ILE A 24 5.48 6.26 -4.93
CA ILE A 24 4.48 6.74 -5.90
C ILE A 24 3.20 7.07 -5.16
N SER A 25 3.09 8.34 -4.76
CA SER A 25 1.96 8.87 -3.99
C SER A 25 0.94 9.64 -4.84
N MET A 26 1.15 9.80 -6.14
CA MET A 26 0.22 10.55 -6.99
C MET A 26 -0.99 9.68 -7.37
N PRO A 27 -2.23 10.11 -7.07
CA PRO A 27 -3.43 9.35 -7.44
C PRO A 27 -3.59 9.22 -8.97
N MET A 28 -3.05 10.13 -9.78
CA MET A 28 -3.01 9.99 -11.25
C MET A 28 -2.22 8.77 -11.75
N HIS A 29 -1.21 8.31 -10.99
CA HIS A 29 -0.39 7.15 -11.36
C HIS A 29 -0.93 5.82 -10.81
N LEU A 30 -2.03 5.90 -10.06
CA LEU A 30 -2.67 4.78 -9.38
C LEU A 30 -4.08 4.61 -9.96
N ARG A 31 -4.59 3.38 -10.01
CA ARG A 31 -5.99 3.19 -10.42
C ARG A 31 -6.90 3.67 -9.31
N SER A 32 -7.79 4.62 -9.61
CA SER A 32 -8.71 5.24 -8.65
C SER A 32 -9.58 4.21 -7.92
N THR A 33 -10.00 3.14 -8.61
CA THR A 33 -10.77 2.03 -8.01
C THR A 33 -9.96 1.25 -6.99
N SER A 34 -8.69 0.96 -7.28
CA SER A 34 -7.77 0.30 -6.35
C SER A 34 -7.46 1.20 -5.14
N VAL A 35 -7.20 2.49 -5.36
CA VAL A 35 -6.96 3.45 -4.26
C VAL A 35 -8.18 3.57 -3.35
N ALA A 36 -9.39 3.69 -3.92
CA ALA A 36 -10.62 3.75 -3.14
C ALA A 36 -10.82 2.50 -2.27
N ARG A 37 -10.51 1.31 -2.81
CA ARG A 37 -10.59 0.06 -2.04
C ARG A 37 -9.52 -0.04 -0.97
N LEU A 38 -8.28 0.33 -1.27
CA LEU A 38 -7.19 0.39 -0.28
C LEU A 38 -7.50 1.36 0.86
N LYS A 39 -8.12 2.51 0.57
CA LYS A 39 -8.61 3.45 1.59
C LYS A 39 -9.69 2.83 2.47
N ARG A 40 -10.68 2.13 1.89
CA ARG A 40 -11.72 1.39 2.66
C ARG A 40 -11.13 0.33 3.58
N LEU A 41 -10.00 -0.26 3.18
CA LEU A 41 -9.26 -1.25 3.98
C LEU A 41 -8.30 -0.61 4.99
N ALA A 42 -8.25 0.72 5.07
CA ALA A 42 -7.32 1.49 5.90
C ALA A 42 -5.84 1.14 5.64
N LEU A 43 -5.51 0.73 4.41
CA LEU A 43 -4.12 0.42 4.00
C LEU A 43 -3.41 1.65 3.45
N VAL A 44 -4.16 2.57 2.85
CA VAL A 44 -3.65 3.86 2.39
C VAL A 44 -4.56 4.98 2.87
N GLU A 45 -4.01 6.16 3.01
CA GLU A 45 -4.72 7.39 3.32
C GLU A 45 -4.37 8.46 2.30
N GLU A 46 -5.23 9.45 2.12
CA GLU A 46 -4.91 10.63 1.34
C GLU A 46 -4.58 11.77 2.28
N SER A 47 -3.41 12.36 2.07
CA SER A 47 -2.88 13.47 2.86
C SER A 47 -2.29 14.46 1.86
N GLU A 48 -2.76 15.71 1.89
CA GLU A 48 -2.27 16.79 1.00
C GLU A 48 -2.39 16.45 -0.50
N GLY A 49 -3.46 15.76 -0.90
CA GLY A 49 -3.66 15.30 -2.28
C GLY A 49 -2.73 14.16 -2.72
N ARG A 50 -1.99 13.57 -1.78
CA ARG A 50 -1.06 12.46 -2.00
C ARG A 50 -1.52 11.22 -1.25
N ILE A 51 -1.39 10.07 -1.90
CA ILE A 51 -1.66 8.77 -1.29
C ILE A 51 -0.44 8.33 -0.48
N ARG A 52 -0.64 8.09 0.81
CA ARG A 52 0.37 7.60 1.75
C ARG A 52 -0.04 6.25 2.31
N LEU A 53 0.95 5.43 2.66
CA LEU A 53 0.72 4.17 3.36
C LEU A 53 0.45 4.43 4.83
N THR A 54 -0.61 3.82 5.35
CA THR A 54 -0.83 3.74 6.80
C THR A 54 0.10 2.69 7.41
N ALA A 55 0.17 2.62 8.74
CA ALA A 55 0.88 1.56 9.44
C ALA A 55 0.39 0.15 9.03
N LEU A 56 -0.92 -0.02 8.78
CA LEU A 56 -1.50 -1.28 8.30
C LEU A 56 -1.07 -1.59 6.86
N GLY A 57 -1.03 -0.58 5.99
CA GLY A 57 -0.53 -0.72 4.63
C GLY A 57 0.92 -1.16 4.57
N GLN A 58 1.76 -0.59 5.43
CA GLN A 58 3.17 -0.99 5.55
C GLN A 58 3.29 -2.44 6.01
N GLN A 59 2.60 -2.81 7.09
CA GLN A 59 2.59 -4.20 7.58
C GLN A 59 2.12 -5.19 6.50
N ARG A 60 1.07 -4.84 5.75
CA ARG A 60 0.57 -5.68 4.66
C ARG A 60 1.59 -5.78 3.52
N CYS A 61 2.22 -4.68 3.14
CA CYS A 61 3.25 -4.66 2.11
C CYS A 61 4.48 -5.48 2.51
N HIS A 62 4.85 -5.49 3.80
CA HIS A 62 5.92 -6.33 4.34
C HIS A 62 5.52 -7.82 4.41
N ALA A 63 4.26 -8.13 4.71
CA ALA A 63 3.77 -9.51 4.75
C ALA A 63 3.62 -10.15 3.35
N ASP A 64 3.31 -9.35 2.32
CA ASP A 64 3.22 -9.79 0.91
C ASP A 64 4.55 -9.70 0.14
N ALA A 65 5.59 -9.09 0.73
CA ALA A 65 6.90 -9.10 0.14
C ALA A 65 7.54 -10.49 0.42
N PRO A 66 7.97 -11.26 -0.60
CA PRO A 66 8.94 -12.31 -0.33
C PRO A 66 10.15 -11.65 0.36
N ALA A 67 10.73 -12.34 1.33
CA ALA A 67 11.74 -11.86 2.29
C ALA A 67 13.02 -11.21 1.70
N ASP A 68 13.07 -10.91 0.41
CA ASP A 68 14.24 -10.52 -0.38
C ASP A 68 14.64 -9.03 -0.26
N ARG A 69 13.83 -8.15 0.35
CA ARG A 69 14.07 -6.70 0.33
C ARG A 69 14.32 -5.99 1.66
N ALA A 70 14.53 -6.73 2.75
CA ALA A 70 14.87 -6.16 4.05
C ALA A 70 16.32 -5.61 4.18
N MET A 71 17.14 -5.63 3.11
CA MET A 71 18.59 -5.34 3.20
C MET A 71 19.07 -4.00 2.61
N LYS A 72 18.24 -2.97 2.40
CA LYS A 72 18.79 -1.64 2.00
C LYS A 72 18.16 -0.45 2.73
N ARG A 73 18.36 -0.39 4.04
CA ARG A 73 18.51 0.87 4.79
C ARG A 73 19.51 0.65 5.92
N GLY A 74 20.78 0.96 5.66
CA GLY A 74 21.86 0.80 6.64
C GLY A 74 23.24 0.76 5.98
N ALA A 75 23.66 1.87 5.39
CA ALA A 75 25.06 2.26 5.20
C ALA A 75 25.08 3.76 4.90
#